data_AF-A0A963B619-F1
#
_entry.id   AF-A0A963B619-F1
#
_cell.length_a   1.000
_cell.length_b   1.000
_cell.length_c   1.000
_cell.angle_alpha   90.00
_cell.angle_beta   90.00
_cell.angle_gamma   90.00
#
_symmetry.space_group_name_H-M   'P 1'
#
loop_
_entity.id
_entity.type
_entity.pdbx_description
1 polymer ?
#
loop_
_entity_poly.entity_id
_entity_poly.type
_entity_poly.pdbx_seq_one_letter_code
_entity_poly.pdbx_strand_id
1 'polypeptide(L)'
;MRTKHIRLTAALLLPLALAACTQEQQNRISRIGVTFLEGDYRVTYADGSHVKSWEIRDGKVTSEPEKGYYYFWVRVDGKKRYVQTPIGRTYIEEIAPL
;
A
#
# COMPACT_ATOMS: atom_id res chain seq x y z
N MET A 1 -40.96 -2.00 -29.26
CA MET A 1 -39.67 -1.49 -29.78
C MET A 1 -38.99 -0.51 -28.81
N ARG A 2 -39.68 0.49 -28.26
CA ARG A 2 -39.13 1.54 -27.35
C ARG A 2 -38.27 1.03 -26.18
N THR A 3 -38.67 -0.03 -25.49
CA THR A 3 -37.93 -0.62 -24.35
C THR A 3 -36.66 -1.37 -24.73
N LYS A 4 -36.58 -1.93 -25.95
CA LYS A 4 -35.34 -2.57 -26.45
C LYS A 4 -34.27 -1.52 -26.75
N HIS A 5 -34.67 -0.37 -27.33
CA HIS A 5 -33.76 0.74 -27.58
C HIS A 5 -33.22 1.34 -26.28
N ILE A 6 -34.06 1.55 -25.26
CA ILE A 6 -33.61 2.04 -23.94
C ILE A 6 -32.59 1.09 -23.30
N ARG A 7 -32.80 -0.22 -23.39
CA ARG A 7 -31.85 -1.22 -22.85
C ARG A 7 -30.53 -1.24 -23.63
N LEU A 8 -30.56 -1.07 -24.96
CA LEU A 8 -29.34 -0.93 -25.78
C LEU A 8 -28.59 0.37 -25.46
N THR A 9 -29.30 1.49 -25.30
CA THR A 9 -28.69 2.77 -24.93
C THR A 9 -28.07 2.71 -23.54
N ALA A 10 -28.75 2.09 -22.57
CA ALA A 10 -28.21 1.88 -21.23
C ALA A 10 -26.98 0.96 -21.24
N ALA A 11 -27.00 -0.13 -22.02
CA ALA A 11 -25.86 -1.04 -22.16
C ALA A 11 -24.63 -0.37 -22.79
N LEU A 12 -24.84 0.61 -23.69
CA LEU A 12 -23.75 1.36 -24.33
C LEU A 12 -23.19 2.50 -23.47
N LEU A 13 -24.04 3.13 -22.65
CA LEU A 13 -23.64 4.26 -21.78
C LEU A 13 -22.95 3.83 -20.49
N LEU A 14 -23.23 2.61 -20.00
CA LEU A 14 -22.62 2.08 -18.78
C LEU A 14 -21.09 1.95 -18.83
N PRO A 15 -20.46 1.41 -19.90
CA PRO A 15 -18.99 1.36 -19.99
C PRO A 15 -18.38 2.76 -20.18
N LEU A 16 -19.07 3.69 -20.82
CA LEU A 16 -18.62 5.08 -20.96
C LEU A 16 -18.63 5.82 -19.61
N ALA A 17 -19.59 5.52 -18.74
CA ALA A 17 -19.63 6.04 -17.38
C ALA A 17 -18.52 5.45 -16.49
N LEU A 18 -18.15 4.18 -16.69
CA LEU A 18 -17.05 3.54 -15.97
C LEU A 18 -15.66 4.04 -16.44
N ALA A 19 -15.53 4.41 -17.72
CA ALA A 19 -14.30 4.98 -18.27
C ALA A 19 -14.06 6.45 -17.87
N ALA A 20 -15.05 7.14 -17.28
CA ALA A 20 -14.97 8.55 -16.88
C ALA A 20 -14.28 8.77 -15.52
N CYS A 21 -13.78 7.73 -14.84
CA CYS A 21 -12.95 7.93 -13.66
C CYS A 21 -11.63 8.58 -14.06
N THR A 22 -11.37 9.79 -13.55
CA THR A 22 -10.09 10.48 -13.76
C THR A 22 -8.92 9.64 -13.23
N GLN A 23 -7.73 9.83 -13.79
CA GLN A 23 -6.50 9.18 -13.29
C GLN A 23 -6.31 9.44 -11.79
N GLU A 24 -6.69 10.63 -11.31
CA GLU A 24 -6.62 11.02 -9.91
C GLU A 24 -7.58 10.20 -9.02
N GLN A 25 -8.79 9.89 -9.51
CA GLN A 25 -9.75 9.02 -8.83
C GLN A 25 -9.30 7.56 -8.84
N GLN A 26 -8.74 7.08 -9.95
CA GLN A 26 -8.14 5.74 -10.02
C GLN A 26 -6.98 5.61 -9.03
N ASN A 27 -6.09 6.60 -8.98
CA ASN A 27 -5.00 6.67 -8.02
C ASN A 27 -5.51 6.80 -6.57
N ARG A 28 -6.63 7.49 -6.34
CA ARG A 28 -7.27 7.59 -5.02
C ARG A 28 -7.86 6.26 -4.58
N ILE A 29 -8.45 5.48 -5.50
CA ILE A 29 -8.99 4.14 -5.22
C ILE A 29 -7.87 3.14 -4.99
N SER A 30 -6.79 3.14 -5.79
CA SER A 30 -5.59 2.31 -5.56
C SER A 30 -4.97 2.59 -4.17
N ARG A 31 -4.96 3.86 -3.73
CA ARG A 31 -4.53 4.24 -2.37
C ARG A 31 -5.43 3.74 -1.24
N ILE A 32 -6.64 3.23 -1.51
CA ILE A 32 -7.48 2.58 -0.48
C ILE A 32 -6.85 1.25 -0.05
N GLY A 33 -6.03 0.61 -0.89
CA GLY A 33 -5.28 -0.60 -0.55
C GLY A 33 -4.02 -0.36 0.30
N VAL A 34 -3.63 0.91 0.51
CA VAL A 34 -2.44 1.28 1.27
C VAL A 34 -2.81 1.35 2.75
N THR A 35 -2.36 0.37 3.54
CA THR A 35 -2.52 0.39 5.01
C THR A 35 -1.27 0.98 5.64
N PHE A 36 -1.42 1.81 6.66
CA PHE A 36 -0.30 2.34 7.42
C PHE A 36 -0.42 1.97 8.90
N LEU A 37 0.71 1.60 9.48
CA LEU A 37 0.88 1.32 10.90
C LEU A 37 1.71 2.47 11.47
N GLU A 38 1.15 3.22 12.42
CA GLU A 38 1.81 4.33 13.10
C GLU A 38 2.11 3.94 14.55
N GLY A 39 3.34 4.17 15.00
CA GLY A 39 3.81 3.76 16.32
C GLY A 39 5.25 3.27 16.33
N ASP A 40 5.53 2.47 17.35
CA ASP A 40 6.84 1.88 17.60
C ASP A 40 6.85 0.44 17.07
N TYR A 41 7.69 0.19 16.06
CA TYR A 41 7.75 -1.10 15.39
C TYR A 41 9.18 -1.58 15.20
N ARG A 42 9.36 -2.90 15.29
CA ARG A 42 10.50 -3.60 14.69
C ARG A 42 10.04 -4.24 13.39
N VAL A 43 10.68 -3.85 12.29
CA VAL A 43 10.46 -4.47 10.98
C VAL A 43 11.63 -5.38 10.69
N THR A 44 11.35 -6.65 10.36
CA THR A 44 12.38 -7.63 10.02
C THR A 44 12.13 -8.21 8.64
N TYR A 45 13.14 -8.09 7.78
CA TYR A 45 13.25 -8.82 6.52
C TYR A 45 14.05 -10.09 6.74
N ALA A 46 13.56 -11.22 6.23
CA ALA A 46 14.24 -12.50 6.28
C ALA A 46 14.15 -13.25 4.95
N ASP A 47 15.29 -13.65 4.40
CA ASP A 47 15.41 -14.53 3.24
C ASP A 47 16.57 -15.52 3.44
N GLY A 48 16.23 -16.73 3.87
CA GLY A 48 17.22 -17.74 4.26
C GLY A 48 18.11 -17.25 5.40
N SER A 49 19.43 -17.18 5.17
CA SER A 49 20.41 -16.66 6.13
C SER A 49 20.53 -15.13 6.13
N HIS A 50 19.90 -14.44 5.17
CA HIS A 50 19.93 -12.98 5.11
C HIS A 50 18.80 -12.40 5.95
N VAL A 51 19.12 -11.93 7.15
CA VAL A 51 18.17 -11.31 8.08
C VAL A 51 18.59 -9.88 8.37
N LYS A 52 17.65 -8.94 8.29
CA LYS A 52 17.89 -7.54 8.63
C LYS A 52 16.67 -6.95 9.34
N SER A 53 16.93 -6.26 10.45
CA SER A 53 15.90 -5.63 11.25
C SER A 53 16.13 -4.14 11.39
N TRP A 54 15.04 -3.39 11.53
CA TRP A 54 15.05 -1.98 11.80
C TRP A 54 14.05 -1.66 12.90
N GLU A 55 14.46 -0.81 13.83
CA GLU A 55 13.55 -0.20 14.78
C GLU A 55 13.08 1.15 14.24
N ILE A 56 11.77 1.31 14.18
CA ILE A 56 11.09 2.53 13.82
C ILE A 56 10.41 3.01 15.09
N ARG A 57 10.81 4.18 15.58
CA ARG A 57 10.24 4.83 16.77
C ARG A 57 9.48 6.07 16.35
N ASP A 58 8.27 6.24 16.89
CA ASP A 58 7.35 7.33 16.54
C ASP A 58 7.26 7.52 15.02
N GLY A 59 7.04 6.40 14.32
CA GLY A 59 7.16 6.36 12.88
C GLY A 59 5.99 5.66 12.21
N LYS A 60 6.13 5.52 10.89
CA LYS A 60 5.10 4.93 10.04
C LYS A 60 5.70 3.85 9.16
N VAL A 61 5.05 2.69 9.16
CA VAL A 61 5.27 1.62 8.20
C VAL A 61 4.07 1.57 7.27
N THR A 62 4.31 1.72 5.98
CA THR A 62 3.24 1.74 4.97
C THR A 62 3.31 0.49 4.12
N SER A 63 2.17 -0.16 3.87
CA SER A 63 2.03 -1.26 2.92
C SER A 63 1.63 -0.74 1.55
N GLU A 64 2.21 -1.31 0.50
CA GLU A 64 1.78 -1.15 -0.89
C GLU A 64 1.51 -2.56 -1.45
N PRO A 65 0.33 -3.14 -1.15
CA PRO A 65 0.04 -4.54 -1.49
C PRO A 65 0.07 -4.81 -2.99
N GLU A 66 -0.40 -3.86 -3.82
CA GLU A 66 -0.39 -4.00 -5.29
C GLU A 66 1.03 -4.14 -5.85
N LYS A 67 2.03 -3.54 -5.17
CA LYS A 67 3.45 -3.63 -5.56
C LYS A 67 4.24 -4.65 -4.73
N GLY A 68 3.63 -5.25 -3.71
CA GLY A 68 4.21 -6.34 -2.93
C GLY A 68 5.27 -5.95 -1.91
N TYR A 69 5.31 -4.70 -1.44
CA TYR A 69 6.30 -4.25 -0.45
C TYR A 69 5.74 -3.39 0.69
N TYR A 70 6.43 -3.43 1.82
CA TYR A 70 6.36 -2.38 2.84
C TYR A 70 7.41 -1.32 2.57
N TYR A 71 7.17 -0.09 3.00
CA TYR A 71 8.18 0.96 3.00
C TYR A 71 8.07 1.86 4.23
N PHE A 72 9.22 2.36 4.66
CA PHE A 72 9.35 3.15 5.89
C PHE A 72 10.67 3.94 5.89
N TRP A 73 10.75 4.90 6.81
CA TRP A 73 11.96 5.68 7.05
C TRP A 73 12.62 5.24 8.35
N VAL A 74 13.93 5.05 8.31
CA VAL A 74 14.74 4.65 9.47
C VAL A 74 15.87 5.64 9.70
N ARG A 75 16.35 5.75 10.92
CA ARG A 75 17.62 6.42 11.24
C ARG A 75 18.70 5.36 11.42
N VAL A 76 19.74 5.42 10.57
CA VAL A 76 20.91 4.55 10.66
C VAL A 76 22.13 5.46 10.60
N ASP A 77 22.98 5.41 11.63
CA ASP A 77 24.16 6.27 11.79
C ASP A 77 23.82 7.78 11.73
N GLY A 78 22.73 8.17 12.38
CA GLY A 78 22.25 9.56 12.39
C GLY A 78 21.63 10.04 11.07
N LYS A 79 21.67 9.24 10.00
CA LYS A 79 21.11 9.59 8.68
C LYS A 79 19.76 8.93 8.48
N LYS A 80 18.82 9.70 7.92
CA LYS A 80 17.51 9.20 7.51
C LYS A 80 17.68 8.37 6.23
N ARG A 81 17.21 7.12 6.23
CA ARG A 81 17.22 6.24 5.06
C ARG A 81 15.81 5.75 4.76
N TYR A 82 15.49 5.68 3.48
CA TYR A 82 14.26 5.07 2.99
C TYR A 82 14.51 3.58 2.79
N VAL A 83 13.60 2.73 3.25
CA VAL A 83 13.71 1.27 3.16
C VAL A 83 12.44 0.73 2.51
N GLN A 84 12.61 -0.27 1.65
CA GLN A 84 11.53 -1.08 1.08
C GLN A 84 11.84 -2.55 1.31
N THR A 85 10.84 -3.33 1.73
CA THR A 85 11.00 -4.77 1.96
C THR A 85 9.80 -5.55 1.39
N PRO A 86 10.01 -6.74 0.78
CA PRO A 86 8.91 -7.53 0.23
C PRO A 86 7.93 -8.00 1.33
N ILE A 87 6.63 -7.86 1.11
CA ILE A 87 5.59 -8.24 2.10
C ILE A 87 5.73 -9.71 2.50
N GLY A 88 5.89 -10.62 1.53
CA GLY A 88 5.97 -12.06 1.79
C GLY A 88 7.23 -12.53 2.55
N ARG A 89 8.17 -11.61 2.84
CA ARG A 89 9.43 -11.89 3.56
C ARG A 89 9.67 -10.91 4.70
N THR A 90 8.65 -10.14 5.06
CA THR A 90 8.72 -9.13 6.11
C THR A 90 7.68 -9.42 7.15
N TYR A 91 8.09 -9.37 8.42
CA TYR A 91 7.16 -9.32 9.54
C TYR A 91 7.41 -8.04 10.34
N ILE A 92 6.33 -7.55 10.95
CA ILE A 92 6.29 -6.28 11.67
C ILE A 92 5.80 -6.60 13.08
N GLU A 93 6.57 -6.21 14.07
CA GLU A 93 6.29 -6.44 15.48
C GLU A 93 6.14 -5.08 16.16
N GLU A 94 5.06 -4.88 16.91
CA GLU A 94 4.96 -3.75 17.81
C GLU A 94 5.95 -3.94 18.97
N ILE A 95 6.68 -2.89 19.30
CA ILE A 95 7.64 -2.93 20.40
C ILE A 95 7.14 -2.05 21.53
N ALA A 96 7.21 -2.57 22.76
CA ALA A 96 6.79 -1.82 23.94
C ALA A 96 7.53 -0.47 24.03
N PRO A 97 6.87 0.58 24.54
CA PRO A 97 7.56 1.79 24.95
C PRO A 97 8.61 1.41 26.00
N LEU A 98 9.81 1.98 25.85
CA LEU A 98 10.94 1.79 26.76
C LEU A 98 10.66 2.38 28.14
#